data_AF-A0A7V2I8L4-F1
#
_entry.id   AF-A0A7V2I8L4-F1
#
_cell.length_a   1.000
_cell.length_b   1.000
_cell.length_c   1.000
_cell.angle_alpha   90.00
_cell.angle_beta   90.00
_cell.angle_gamma   90.00
#
_symmetry.space_group_name_H-M   'P 1'
#
loop_
_entity.id
_entity.type
_entity.pdbx_description
1 polymer ?
#
loop_
_entity_poly.entity_id
_entity_poly.type
_entity_poly.pdbx_seq_one_letter_code
_entity_poly.pdbx_strand_id
1 'polypeptide(L)' 'MLAKKVANVGFEALRVVERRPVGLDELARYPVFPEEFVAFLRRAIPEDRHAALVWAVTVTARNPGGVDGA' A
#
# COMPACT_ATOMS: atom_id res chain seq x y z
N MET A 1 14.34 -4.00 -1.52
CA MET A 1 13.60 -2.78 -1.10
C MET A 1 12.82 -2.22 -2.27
N LEU A 2 11.59 -1.76 -2.05
CA LEU A 2 10.66 -1.23 -3.06
C LEU A 2 11.34 -0.21 -3.98
N ALA A 3 12.10 0.73 -3.43
CA ALA A 3 12.77 1.77 -4.21
C ALA A 3 13.74 1.23 -5.27
N LYS A 4 14.48 0.16 -4.95
CA LYS A 4 15.41 -0.48 -5.89
C LYS A 4 14.66 -1.17 -7.04
N LYS A 5 13.47 -1.72 -6.78
CA LYS A 5 12.64 -2.34 -7.82
C LYS A 5 12.07 -1.31 -8.78
N VAL A 6 11.65 -0.14 -8.27
CA VAL A 6 11.08 0.93 -9.10
C VAL A 6 12.18 1.64 -9.91
N ALA A 7 13.38 1.83 -9.36
CA ALA A 7 14.52 2.34 -10.13
C ALA A 7 14.91 1.42 -11.31
N ASN A 8 14.84 0.10 -11.10
CA ASN A 8 15.20 -0.88 -12.13
C ASN A 8 14.27 -0.90 -13.36
N VAL A 9 13.09 -0.30 -13.27
CA VAL A 9 12.12 -0.19 -14.38
C VAL A 9 12.16 1.17 -15.07
N GLY A 10 13.25 1.94 -14.88
CA GLY A 10 13.51 3.18 -15.61
C GLY A 10 12.90 4.45 -15.00
N PHE A 11 12.26 4.35 -13.83
CA PHE A 11 11.76 5.51 -13.11
C PHE A 11 12.87 6.17 -12.29
N GLU A 12 12.89 7.49 -12.29
CA GLU A 12 13.89 8.32 -11.62
C GLU A 12 13.29 9.16 -10.49
N ALA A 13 14.15 9.82 -9.72
CA ALA A 13 13.76 10.75 -8.65
C ALA A 13 12.77 10.15 -7.63
N LEU A 14 12.97 8.88 -7.26
CA LEU A 14 12.06 8.19 -6.35
C LEU A 14 12.03 8.84 -4.96
N ARG A 15 10.85 9.17 -4.47
CA ARG A 15 10.64 9.64 -3.10
C ARG A 15 9.51 8.87 -2.44
N VAL A 16 9.75 8.41 -1.21
CA VAL A 16 8.68 7.90 -0.36
C VAL A 16 7.95 9.12 0.18
N VAL A 17 6.69 9.27 -0.19
CA VAL A 17 5.85 10.40 0.22
C VAL A 17 5.13 10.08 1.52
N GLU A 18 4.73 8.82 1.69
CA GLU A 18 3.96 8.41 2.84
C GLU A 18 4.28 6.97 3.22
N ARG A 19 4.28 6.73 4.53
CA ARG A 19 4.33 5.40 5.11
C ARG A 19 3.36 5.37 6.28
N ARG A 20 2.29 4.59 6.15
CA ARG A 20 1.27 4.50 7.20
C ARG A 20 0.84 3.06 7.45
N PRO A 21 0.48 2.72 8.70
CA PRO A 21 -0.15 1.44 8.98
C PRO A 21 -1.54 1.39 8.34
N VAL A 22 -1.93 0.20 7.91
CA VAL A 22 -3.27 -0.13 7.42
C VAL A 22 -3.82 -1.24 8.29
N GLY A 23 -5.02 -1.03 8.82
CA GLY A 23 -5.73 -1.95 9.69
C GLY A 23 -6.95 -2.62 9.04
N LEU A 24 -7.63 -3.47 9.80
CA LEU A 24 -8.83 -4.19 9.36
C LEU A 24 -9.98 -3.26 8.96
N ASP A 25 -10.18 -2.16 9.69
CA ASP A 25 -11.25 -1.21 9.41
C ASP A 25 -11.10 -0.53 8.05
N GLU A 26 -9.85 -0.38 7.61
CA GLU A 26 -9.55 0.18 6.30
C GLU A 26 -9.64 -0.86 5.20
N LEU A 27 -9.19 -2.10 5.45
CA LEU A 27 -9.39 -3.22 4.52
C LEU A 27 -10.87 -3.42 4.21
N ALA A 28 -11.75 -3.29 5.21
CA ALA A 28 -13.20 -3.41 5.05
C ALA A 28 -13.82 -2.39 4.09
N ARG A 29 -13.10 -1.30 3.74
CA ARG A 29 -13.59 -0.29 2.80
C ARG A 29 -13.35 -0.67 1.34
N TYR A 30 -12.45 -1.63 1.07
CA TYR A 30 -12.14 -2.02 -0.29
C TYR A 30 -13.05 -3.17 -0.74
N PRO A 31 -13.76 -3.04 -1.87
CA PRO A 31 -14.66 -4.08 -2.38
C PRO A 31 -14.00 -5.45 -2.64
N VAL A 32 -12.68 -5.49 -2.77
CA VAL A 32 -11.90 -6.72 -2.94
C VAL A 32 -11.82 -7.56 -1.67
N PHE A 33 -12.12 -6.99 -0.50
CA PHE A 33 -12.16 -7.70 0.78
C PHE A 33 -13.61 -7.83 1.23
N PRO A 34 -14.26 -8.96 0.94
CA PRO A 34 -15.66 -9.15 1.31
C PRO A 34 -15.80 -9.29 2.83
N GLU A 35 -17.00 -9.01 3.34
CA GLU A 35 -17.26 -8.89 4.79
C GLU A 35 -16.92 -10.18 5.54
N GLU A 36 -17.21 -11.35 4.98
CA GLU A 36 -16.89 -12.65 5.57
C GLU A 36 -15.39 -12.86 5.74
N PHE A 37 -14.59 -12.32 4.83
CA PHE A 37 -13.13 -12.38 4.91
C PHE A 37 -12.62 -11.46 6.02
N VAL A 38 -13.15 -10.24 6.12
CA VAL A 38 -12.80 -9.32 7.22
C VAL A 38 -13.20 -9.90 8.57
N ALA A 39 -14.38 -10.51 8.68
CA ALA A 39 -14.85 -11.18 9.90
C ALA A 39 -13.99 -12.40 10.27
N PHE A 40 -13.48 -13.13 9.27
CA PHE A 40 -12.48 -14.16 9.50
C PHE A 40 -11.18 -13.56 10.08
N LEU A 41 -10.65 -12.50 9.48
CA LEU A 41 -9.42 -11.88 9.95
C LEU A 41 -9.54 -11.32 11.37
N ARG A 42 -10.68 -10.71 11.74
CA ARG A 42 -10.92 -10.22 13.12
C ARG A 42 -10.82 -11.32 14.18
N ARG A 43 -11.20 -12.56 13.82
CA ARG A 43 -11.11 -13.72 14.73
C ARG A 43 -9.72 -14.37 14.72
N ALA A 44 -9.06 -14.34 13.58
CA ALA A 44 -7.76 -15.00 13.40
C ALA A 44 -6.58 -14.16 13.92
N ILE A 45 -6.73 -12.83 13.94
CA ILE A 45 -5.65 -11.90 14.28
C ILE A 45 -5.88 -11.33 15.68
N PRO A 46 -4.84 -11.25 16.54
CA PRO A 46 -4.91 -10.55 17.82
C PRO A 46 -5.38 -9.09 17.70
N GLU A 47 -6.23 -8.67 18.63
CA GLU A 47 -6.88 -7.35 18.61
C GLU A 47 -5.88 -6.18 18.60
N ASP A 48 -4.75 -6.32 19.30
CA ASP A 48 -3.65 -5.36 19.33
C ASP A 48 -3.03 -5.10 17.95
N ARG A 49 -3.27 -5.98 16.98
CA ARG A 49 -2.78 -5.87 15.60
C ARG A 49 -3.82 -5.37 14.61
N HIS A 50 -5.10 -5.25 15.01
CA HIS A 50 -6.17 -4.87 14.09
C HIS A 50 -5.96 -3.48 13.47
N ALA A 51 -5.30 -2.56 14.18
CA ALA A 51 -5.02 -1.20 13.72
C ALA A 51 -3.80 -1.10 12.77
N ALA A 52 -2.91 -2.10 12.74
CA ALA A 52 -1.65 -2.04 12.01
C ALA A 52 -1.21 -3.42 11.49
N LEU A 53 -1.92 -3.92 10.48
CA LEU A 53 -1.65 -5.22 9.86
C LEU A 53 -0.49 -5.17 8.87
N VAL A 54 -0.50 -4.14 8.02
CA VAL A 54 0.46 -3.95 6.93
C VAL A 54 0.83 -2.48 6.81
N TRP A 55 1.95 -2.21 6.14
CA TRP A 55 2.37 -0.85 5.82
C TRP A 55 2.03 -0.50 4.38
N ALA A 56 1.19 0.52 4.20
CA ALA A 56 1.07 1.19 2.90
C ALA A 56 2.27 2.12 2.71
N VAL A 57 2.89 2.05 1.53
CA VAL A 57 4.01 2.92 1.15
C VAL A 57 3.66 3.61 -0.16
N THR A 58 3.46 4.91 -0.10
CA THR A 58 3.22 5.73 -1.30
C THR A 58 4.56 6.28 -1.76
N VAL A 59 4.88 6.05 -3.04
CA VAL A 59 6.10 6.57 -3.67
C VAL A 59 5.73 7.43 -4.87
N THR A 60 6.44 8.54 -5.04
CA THR A 60 6.43 9.33 -6.26
C THR A 60 7.72 9.08 -7.02
N ALA A 61 7.62 9.10 -8.35
CA ALA A 61 8.75 8.93 -9.24
C ALA A 61 8.48 9.67 -10.55
N ARG A 62 9.55 10.07 -11.24
CA ARG A 62 9.47 10.64 -12.57
C ARG A 62 9.67 9.54 -13.60
N ASN A 63 8.84 9.52 -14.64
CA ASN A 63 9.07 8.67 -15.80
C ASN A 63 9.83 9.49 -16.87
N PRO A 64 11.13 9.25 -17.11
CA PRO A 64 11.91 10.00 -18.09
C PRO A 64 11.50 9.75 -19.55
N GLY A 65 10.75 8.68 -19.84
CA GLY A 65 10.20 8.38 -21.17
C GLY A 65 8.72 8.74 -21.33
N GLY A 66 8.09 9.34 -20.31
CA GLY A 66 6.71 9.79 -20.38
C GLY A 66 6.62 11.09 -21.16
N VAL A 67 5.76 11.14 -22.17
CA VAL A 67 5.35 12.40 -22.81
C VAL A 67 4.76 13.30 -21.73
N ASP A 68 5.41 14.43 -21.44
CA ASP A 68 4.82 15.48 -20.62
C ASP A 68 3.59 16.03 -21.37
N GLY A 69 2.39 15.69 -20.91
CA GLY A 69 1.15 16.31 -21.37
C GLY A 69 -0.03 15.36 -21.55
N ALA A 70 -0.91 15.33 -20.55
CA ALA A 70 -2.37 15.31 -20.69
C ALA A 70 -3.01 15.68 -19.35
#